data_AF-A0A954XQD8-F1
#
_entry.id   AF-A0A954XQD8-F1
#
_cell.length_a   1.000
_cell.length_b   1.000
_cell.length_c   1.000
_cell.angle_alpha   90.00
_cell.angle_beta   90.00
_cell.angle_gamma   90.00
#
_symmetry.space_group_name_H-M   'P 1'
#
loop_
_entity.id
_entity.type
_entity.pdbx_description
1 polymer ?
#
loop_
_entity_poly.entity_id
_entity_poly.type
_entity_poly.pdbx_seq_one_letter_code
_entity_poly.pdbx_strand_id
1 'polypeptide(L)'
;MSSSFNIFEIGASGLNAEDLFTASLGYLIDTHPDIGQGMFDMISIKAGLPRTAFESTVDHPPGDEESRPDFLLVGKDYDILCEHKLDAPLGERQLERYLALSQAYPRKTYVALITNNSLSVPKEAQSHKHYLRPNDSTIPYFTWDALYPIVAAHETRLAQEFAAYMRKLDMAPPLLPKTWEHLFVDGDTASAFYDLTNELRGYFKGKQARVQKDPGFLGFQVRYPNDWMHLLYFCVERSADSAYGLEGGPYLSIRLWLKNSERQRIDHLSHRVIDEVIQGVRVVGKCYPDVVARWDKTLVLGYECLTELSPFLMPDAALSRLRLLEYGKIIFTRLNEFAS
;
A
#
# COMPACT_ATOMS: atom_id res chain seq x y z
N MET A 1 0.36 -18.32 21.11
CA MET A 1 -0.99 -17.89 20.67
C MET A 1 -1.44 -18.86 19.59
N SER A 2 -2.63 -19.46 19.73
CA SER A 2 -3.19 -20.33 18.68
C SER A 2 -3.31 -19.48 17.42
N SER A 3 -2.66 -19.85 16.31
CA SER A 3 -2.90 -19.18 15.04
C SER A 3 -4.36 -19.42 14.69
N SER A 4 -5.21 -18.42 14.85
CA SER A 4 -6.58 -18.50 14.37
C SER A 4 -6.51 -18.68 12.86
N PHE A 5 -6.97 -19.83 12.38
CA PHE A 5 -7.06 -20.14 10.98
C PHE A 5 -7.98 -19.12 10.29
N ASN A 6 -7.45 -18.37 9.31
CA ASN A 6 -8.23 -17.44 8.49
C ASN A 6 -8.56 -18.11 7.16
N ILE A 7 -9.86 -18.30 6.89
CA ILE A 7 -10.29 -19.06 5.71
C ILE A 7 -9.95 -18.38 4.38
N PHE A 8 -9.78 -17.05 4.39
CA PHE A 8 -9.49 -16.26 3.19
C PHE A 8 -8.01 -16.31 2.79
N GLU A 9 -7.16 -16.88 3.64
CA GLU A 9 -5.73 -17.07 3.38
C GLU A 9 -5.42 -18.47 2.82
N ILE A 10 -6.44 -19.33 2.69
CA ILE A 10 -6.29 -20.64 2.07
C ILE A 10 -6.12 -20.42 0.56
N GLY A 11 -4.87 -20.37 0.11
CA GLY A 11 -4.57 -20.24 -1.31
C GLY A 11 -5.18 -21.39 -2.10
N ALA A 12 -6.10 -21.07 -3.01
CA ALA A 12 -6.47 -21.97 -4.08
C ALA A 12 -5.27 -22.06 -5.04
N SER A 13 -4.69 -23.25 -5.19
CA SER A 13 -3.55 -23.47 -6.08
C SER A 13 -3.87 -22.93 -7.49
N GLY A 14 -3.15 -21.88 -7.93
CA GLY A 14 -3.26 -21.33 -9.28
C GLY A 14 -3.97 -19.97 -9.42
N LEU A 15 -4.56 -19.41 -8.36
CA LEU A 15 -5.09 -18.03 -8.40
C LEU A 15 -4.00 -17.01 -8.02
N ASN A 16 -3.99 -15.86 -8.69
CA ASN A 16 -3.22 -14.70 -8.25
C ASN A 16 -3.92 -14.02 -7.05
N ALA A 17 -3.23 -13.08 -6.40
CA ALA A 17 -3.75 -12.42 -5.20
C ALA A 17 -5.01 -11.57 -5.47
N GLU A 18 -5.11 -10.94 -6.65
CA GLU A 18 -6.26 -10.11 -7.03
C GLU A 18 -7.51 -10.99 -7.21
N ASP A 19 -7.39 -12.09 -7.95
CA ASP A 19 -8.49 -13.05 -8.16
C ASP A 19 -8.93 -13.73 -6.87
N LEU A 20 -7.98 -14.12 -6.01
CA LEU A 20 -8.32 -14.70 -4.70
C LEU A 20 -9.08 -13.69 -3.83
N PHE A 21 -8.68 -12.42 -3.87
CA PHE A 21 -9.38 -11.36 -3.16
C PHE A 21 -10.81 -11.16 -3.71
N THR A 22 -10.97 -11.08 -5.03
CA THR A 22 -12.28 -10.92 -5.69
C THR A 22 -13.24 -12.05 -5.30
N ALA A 23 -12.80 -13.32 -5.42
CA ALA A 23 -13.61 -14.48 -5.06
C ALA A 23 -13.98 -14.48 -3.56
N SER A 24 -13.03 -14.11 -2.71
CA SER A 24 -13.24 -14.01 -1.25
C SER A 24 -14.25 -12.91 -0.90
N LEU A 25 -14.17 -11.77 -1.58
CA LEU A 25 -15.11 -10.67 -1.43
C LEU A 25 -16.51 -11.07 -1.89
N GLY A 26 -16.62 -11.74 -3.03
CA GLY A 26 -17.89 -12.29 -3.54
C GLY A 26 -18.55 -13.22 -2.52
N TYR A 27 -17.79 -14.18 -1.98
CA TYR A 27 -18.27 -15.09 -0.94
C TYR A 27 -18.73 -14.35 0.33
N LEU A 28 -17.99 -13.33 0.75
CA LEU A 28 -18.37 -12.51 1.89
C LEU A 28 -19.71 -11.80 1.64
N ILE A 29 -19.86 -11.14 0.49
CA ILE A 29 -21.07 -10.39 0.12
C ILE A 29 -22.28 -11.31 -0.02
N ASP A 30 -22.12 -12.48 -0.63
CA ASP A 30 -23.20 -13.47 -0.74
C ASP A 30 -23.69 -13.95 0.63
N THR A 31 -22.78 -14.02 1.61
CA THR A 31 -23.11 -14.42 2.98
C THR A 31 -23.63 -13.25 3.83
N HIS A 32 -23.18 -12.03 3.55
CA HIS A 32 -23.53 -10.79 4.24
C HIS A 32 -23.92 -9.70 3.22
N PRO A 33 -25.14 -9.76 2.63
CA PRO A 33 -25.55 -8.84 1.55
C PRO A 33 -25.57 -7.37 1.96
N ASP A 34 -25.67 -7.08 3.25
CA ASP A 34 -25.58 -5.74 3.81
C ASP A 34 -24.19 -5.11 3.67
N ILE A 35 -23.13 -5.93 3.62
CA ILE A 35 -21.79 -5.46 3.20
C ILE A 35 -21.83 -5.00 1.74
N GLY A 36 -22.44 -5.80 0.85
CA GLY A 36 -22.65 -5.44 -0.56
C GLY A 36 -23.43 -4.13 -0.73
N GLN A 37 -24.53 -3.97 0.02
CA GLN A 37 -25.30 -2.73 0.07
C GLN A 37 -24.45 -1.56 0.56
N GLY A 38 -23.67 -1.74 1.63
CA GLY A 38 -22.79 -0.69 2.18
C GLY A 38 -21.74 -0.24 1.17
N MET A 39 -21.11 -1.16 0.45
CA MET A 39 -20.13 -0.85 -0.60
C MET A 39 -20.78 -0.10 -1.75
N PHE A 40 -21.93 -0.59 -2.24
CA PHE A 40 -22.69 0.05 -3.31
C PHE A 40 -23.07 1.49 -2.92
N ASP A 41 -23.64 1.68 -1.73
CA ASP A 41 -24.05 2.99 -1.23
C ASP A 41 -22.86 3.93 -1.12
N MET A 42 -21.72 3.47 -0.59
CA MET A 42 -20.52 4.29 -0.46
C MET A 42 -20.07 4.84 -1.81
N ILE A 43 -19.91 3.96 -2.80
CA ILE A 43 -19.47 4.34 -4.16
C ILE A 43 -20.48 5.32 -4.79
N SER A 44 -21.76 4.97 -4.76
CA SER A 44 -22.82 5.76 -5.38
C SER A 44 -22.98 7.13 -4.76
N ILE A 45 -23.01 7.23 -3.43
CA ILE A 45 -23.15 8.50 -2.72
C ILE A 45 -21.97 9.42 -3.01
N LYS A 46 -20.73 8.91 -2.92
CA LYS A 46 -19.53 9.70 -3.21
C LYS A 46 -19.46 10.11 -4.69
N ALA A 47 -19.98 9.31 -5.60
CA ALA A 47 -20.09 9.66 -7.02
C ALA A 47 -21.27 10.60 -7.35
N GLY A 48 -22.14 10.90 -6.38
CA GLY A 48 -23.32 11.74 -6.60
C GLY A 48 -24.46 11.04 -7.34
N LEU A 49 -24.48 9.71 -7.34
CA LEU A 49 -25.59 8.91 -7.86
C LEU A 49 -26.71 8.76 -6.81
N PRO A 50 -27.98 8.59 -7.25
CA PRO A 50 -29.08 8.31 -6.33
C PRO A 50 -28.89 6.94 -5.67
N ARG A 51 -29.27 6.81 -4.39
CA ARG A 51 -29.28 5.51 -3.71
C ARG A 51 -30.25 4.56 -4.41
N THR A 52 -29.86 3.29 -4.47
CA THR A 52 -30.70 2.20 -4.98
C THR A 52 -30.45 0.94 -4.15
N ALA A 53 -31.36 -0.02 -4.23
CA ALA A 53 -31.21 -1.28 -3.53
C ALA A 53 -30.16 -2.15 -4.23
N PHE A 54 -29.21 -2.67 -3.47
CA PHE A 54 -28.31 -3.72 -3.91
C PHE A 54 -29.08 -5.04 -4.09
N GLU A 55 -28.84 -5.74 -5.19
CA GLU A 55 -29.51 -7.01 -5.53
C GLU A 55 -28.55 -8.19 -5.37
N SER A 56 -27.35 -8.10 -5.94
CA SER A 56 -26.34 -9.16 -5.89
C SER A 56 -24.95 -8.68 -6.31
N THR A 57 -23.95 -9.52 -6.14
CA THR A 57 -22.64 -9.36 -6.78
C THR A 57 -22.44 -10.43 -7.86
N VAL A 58 -21.63 -10.13 -8.87
CA VAL A 58 -21.17 -11.11 -9.85
C VAL A 58 -19.65 -11.09 -9.85
N ASP A 59 -19.05 -12.21 -9.45
CA ASP A 59 -17.63 -12.45 -9.55
C ASP A 59 -17.24 -12.58 -11.03
N HIS A 60 -16.25 -11.78 -11.44
CA HIS A 60 -15.73 -11.71 -12.81
C HIS A 60 -16.81 -11.76 -13.90
N PRO A 61 -17.61 -10.69 -14.05
CA PRO A 61 -18.73 -10.67 -14.98
C PRO A 61 -18.29 -10.86 -16.44
N PRO A 62 -19.21 -11.24 -17.35
CA PRO A 62 -18.88 -11.50 -18.75
C PRO A 62 -18.07 -10.38 -19.40
N GLY A 63 -16.95 -10.78 -20.01
CA GLY A 63 -16.00 -9.99 -20.78
C GLY A 63 -15.17 -10.90 -21.68
N ASP A 64 -14.25 -10.35 -22.47
CA ASP A 64 -13.24 -11.15 -23.18
C ASP A 64 -12.00 -11.39 -22.29
N GLU A 65 -11.06 -12.23 -22.73
CA GLU A 65 -9.83 -12.54 -21.98
C GLU A 65 -9.00 -11.29 -21.66
N GLU A 66 -9.17 -10.20 -22.42
CA GLU A 66 -8.45 -8.94 -22.23
C GLU A 66 -9.25 -7.89 -21.42
N SER A 67 -10.54 -8.14 -21.18
CA SER A 67 -11.51 -7.17 -20.66
C SER A 67 -12.50 -7.83 -19.71
N ARG A 68 -11.99 -8.68 -18.83
CA ARG A 68 -12.73 -9.23 -17.69
C ARG A 68 -12.58 -8.26 -16.50
N PRO A 69 -13.66 -7.59 -16.08
CA PRO A 69 -13.64 -6.82 -14.83
C PRO A 69 -13.50 -7.77 -13.65
N ASP A 70 -13.05 -7.25 -12.51
CA ASP A 70 -12.95 -8.05 -11.29
C ASP A 70 -14.33 -8.43 -10.76
N PHE A 71 -15.22 -7.47 -10.51
CA PHE A 71 -16.56 -7.78 -10.01
C PHE A 71 -17.62 -6.76 -10.44
N LEU A 72 -18.89 -7.19 -10.45
CA LEU A 72 -20.05 -6.34 -10.66
C LEU A 72 -20.84 -6.23 -9.37
N LEU A 73 -21.24 -5.00 -9.00
CA LEU A 73 -22.27 -4.77 -8.01
C LEU A 73 -23.58 -4.46 -8.74
N VAL A 74 -24.56 -5.34 -8.60
CA VAL A 74 -25.87 -5.23 -9.26
C VAL A 74 -26.81 -4.47 -8.36
N GLY A 75 -27.32 -3.33 -8.84
CA GLY A 75 -28.29 -2.51 -8.13
C GLY A 75 -29.59 -2.44 -8.91
N LYS A 76 -30.70 -2.23 -8.22
CA LYS A 76 -32.06 -2.25 -8.80
C LYS A 76 -32.22 -1.28 -9.98
N ASP A 77 -31.63 -0.10 -9.90
CA ASP A 77 -31.75 0.95 -10.93
C ASP A 77 -30.54 1.06 -11.86
N TYR A 78 -29.36 0.62 -11.42
CA TYR A 78 -28.12 0.64 -12.18
C TYR A 78 -27.07 -0.27 -11.55
N ASP A 79 -26.08 -0.66 -12.35
CA ASP A 79 -25.01 -1.57 -11.96
C ASP A 79 -23.66 -0.82 -11.90
N ILE A 80 -22.71 -1.33 -11.12
CA ILE A 80 -21.35 -0.77 -11.00
C ILE A 80 -20.33 -1.87 -11.28
N LEU A 81 -19.68 -1.79 -12.43
CA LEU A 81 -18.55 -2.60 -12.82
C LEU A 81 -17.31 -2.07 -12.10
N CYS A 82 -16.75 -2.90 -11.22
CA CYS A 82 -15.63 -2.55 -10.38
C CYS A 82 -14.36 -3.23 -10.91
N GLU A 83 -13.36 -2.40 -11.15
CA GLU A 83 -11.97 -2.84 -11.31
C GLU A 83 -11.23 -2.51 -10.03
N HIS A 84 -10.39 -3.43 -9.54
CA HIS A 84 -9.50 -3.16 -8.43
C HIS A 84 -8.04 -3.52 -8.73
N LYS A 85 -7.15 -2.84 -8.00
CA LYS A 85 -5.71 -3.06 -8.09
C LYS A 85 -5.14 -3.15 -6.69
N LEU A 86 -4.50 -4.29 -6.40
CA LEU A 86 -3.78 -4.52 -5.14
C LEU A 86 -2.38 -3.93 -5.25
N ASP A 87 -1.60 -4.42 -6.21
CA ASP A 87 -0.20 -4.01 -6.46
C ASP A 87 0.09 -3.79 -7.95
N ALA A 88 -0.80 -4.23 -8.84
CA ALA A 88 -0.59 -4.11 -10.28
C ALA A 88 -0.89 -2.69 -10.78
N PRO A 89 -0.15 -2.20 -11.79
CA PRO A 89 -0.55 -1.00 -12.51
C PRO A 89 -1.83 -1.27 -13.33
N LEU A 90 -2.51 -0.20 -13.75
CA LEU A 90 -3.54 -0.33 -14.78
C LEU A 90 -2.95 -0.90 -16.07
N GLY A 91 -3.64 -1.87 -16.66
CA GLY A 91 -3.30 -2.38 -17.97
C GLY A 91 -3.44 -1.30 -19.04
N GLU A 92 -2.73 -1.47 -20.16
CA GLU A 92 -2.83 -0.57 -21.30
C GLU A 92 -4.30 -0.45 -21.73
N ARG A 93 -4.83 0.79 -21.79
CA ARG A 93 -6.21 1.10 -22.22
C ARG A 93 -7.31 0.34 -21.47
N GLN A 94 -7.02 -0.21 -20.29
CA GLN A 94 -7.94 -1.08 -19.56
C GLN A 94 -9.26 -0.37 -19.21
N LEU A 95 -9.17 0.86 -18.67
CA LEU A 95 -10.36 1.64 -18.34
C LEU A 95 -11.18 2.01 -19.58
N GLU A 96 -10.54 2.27 -20.72
CA GLU A 96 -11.26 2.54 -21.98
C GLU A 96 -12.10 1.33 -22.41
N ARG A 97 -11.54 0.12 -22.29
CA ARG A 97 -12.25 -1.13 -22.60
C ARG A 97 -13.44 -1.32 -21.66
N TYR A 98 -13.28 -1.09 -20.36
CA TYR A 98 -14.39 -1.20 -19.41
C TYR A 98 -15.46 -0.11 -19.62
N LEU A 99 -15.08 1.10 -20.01
CA LEU A 99 -16.04 2.15 -20.33
C LEU A 99 -16.83 1.81 -21.60
N ALA A 100 -16.21 1.18 -22.61
CA ALA A 100 -16.90 0.65 -23.78
C ALA A 100 -17.83 -0.52 -23.38
N LEU A 101 -17.34 -1.44 -22.55
CA LEU A 101 -18.11 -2.57 -22.05
C LEU A 101 -19.36 -2.10 -21.28
N SER A 102 -19.24 -1.10 -20.40
CA SER A 102 -20.38 -0.55 -19.64
C SER A 102 -21.51 0.01 -20.51
N GLN A 103 -21.21 0.40 -21.76
CA GLN A 103 -22.19 0.88 -22.73
C GLN A 103 -22.85 -0.26 -23.49
N ALA A 104 -22.19 -1.42 -23.59
CA ALA A 104 -22.71 -2.62 -24.22
C ALA A 104 -23.65 -3.42 -23.29
N TYR A 105 -23.58 -3.20 -21.97
CA TYR A 105 -24.49 -3.82 -21.02
C TYR A 105 -25.94 -3.35 -21.27
N PRO A 106 -26.93 -4.25 -21.14
CA PRO A 106 -28.34 -3.92 -21.37
C PRO A 106 -28.92 -2.99 -20.29
N ARG A 107 -28.35 -3.03 -19.08
CA ARG A 107 -28.69 -2.17 -17.96
C ARG A 107 -27.73 -0.98 -17.88
N LYS A 108 -28.21 0.12 -17.28
CA LYS A 108 -27.37 1.28 -17.01
C LYS A 108 -26.21 0.86 -16.11
N THR A 109 -25.01 0.83 -16.67
CA THR A 109 -23.81 0.33 -15.98
C THR A 109 -22.76 1.42 -15.91
N TYR A 110 -22.14 1.57 -14.75
CA TYR A 110 -21.04 2.49 -14.50
C TYR A 110 -19.75 1.73 -14.24
N VAL A 111 -18.61 2.42 -14.31
CA VAL A 111 -17.28 1.86 -14.03
C VAL A 111 -16.67 2.57 -12.84
N ALA A 112 -16.19 1.82 -11.85
CA ALA A 112 -15.44 2.34 -10.71
C ALA A 112 -14.08 1.66 -10.62
N LEU A 113 -13.04 2.44 -10.36
CA LEU A 113 -11.71 1.92 -10.02
C LEU A 113 -11.52 1.99 -8.50
N ILE A 114 -11.03 0.90 -7.90
CA ILE A 114 -10.76 0.79 -6.46
C ILE A 114 -9.31 0.39 -6.25
N THR A 115 -8.53 1.22 -5.58
CA THR A 115 -7.12 0.88 -5.29
C THR A 115 -6.61 1.63 -4.09
N ASN A 116 -5.53 1.12 -3.53
CA ASN A 116 -4.77 1.77 -2.47
C ASN A 116 -3.41 2.31 -2.93
N ASN A 117 -3.15 2.25 -4.23
CA ASN A 117 -1.95 2.78 -4.85
C ASN A 117 -2.25 4.06 -5.62
N SER A 118 -1.26 4.96 -5.65
CA SER A 118 -1.29 6.12 -6.53
C SER A 118 -1.28 5.68 -8.00
N LEU A 119 -2.45 5.67 -8.65
CA LEU A 119 -2.60 5.35 -10.08
C LEU A 119 -2.88 6.58 -10.93
N SER A 120 -2.22 6.67 -12.09
CA SER A 120 -2.51 7.69 -13.10
C SER A 120 -3.72 7.28 -13.94
N VAL A 121 -4.89 7.86 -13.65
CA VAL A 121 -6.10 7.68 -14.46
C VAL A 121 -6.10 8.67 -15.63
N PRO A 122 -6.27 8.23 -16.90
CA PRO A 122 -6.35 9.14 -18.05
C PRO A 122 -7.48 10.16 -17.93
N LYS A 123 -7.26 11.41 -18.37
CA LYS A 123 -8.26 12.49 -18.27
C LYS A 123 -9.55 12.18 -19.05
N GLU A 124 -9.40 11.46 -20.15
CA GLU A 124 -10.48 10.98 -21.00
C GLU A 124 -11.40 10.03 -20.21
N ALA A 125 -10.83 9.12 -19.42
CA ALA A 125 -11.60 8.27 -18.51
C ALA A 125 -12.26 9.10 -17.39
N GLN A 126 -11.52 10.00 -16.75
CA GLN A 126 -12.03 10.83 -15.64
C GLN A 126 -13.24 11.71 -16.03
N SER A 127 -13.30 12.13 -17.30
CA SER A 127 -14.37 12.98 -17.84
C SER A 127 -15.52 12.17 -18.47
N HIS A 128 -15.39 10.85 -18.54
CA HIS A 128 -16.39 10.00 -19.16
C HIS A 128 -17.63 9.84 -18.26
N LYS A 129 -18.84 10.03 -18.82
CA LYS A 129 -20.10 10.02 -18.05
C LYS A 129 -20.43 8.71 -17.33
N HIS A 130 -19.82 7.60 -17.75
CA HIS A 130 -19.97 6.28 -17.11
C HIS A 130 -18.89 5.98 -16.07
N TYR A 131 -17.85 6.81 -15.96
CA TYR A 131 -16.81 6.63 -14.95
C TYR A 131 -17.22 7.28 -13.64
N LEU A 132 -17.20 6.51 -12.55
CA LEU A 132 -17.45 7.00 -11.20
C LEU A 132 -16.15 7.36 -10.53
N ARG A 133 -16.15 8.53 -9.89
CA ARG A 133 -15.08 8.99 -9.01
C ARG A 133 -15.70 9.69 -7.80
N PRO A 134 -15.01 9.73 -6.65
CA PRO A 134 -15.46 10.52 -5.52
C PRO A 134 -15.51 12.01 -5.87
N ASN A 135 -16.67 12.65 -5.72
CA ASN A 135 -16.84 14.09 -5.97
C ASN A 135 -16.21 14.97 -4.87
N ASP A 136 -15.96 14.37 -3.70
CA ASP A 136 -15.37 15.02 -2.52
C ASP A 136 -13.85 14.85 -2.44
N SER A 137 -13.21 14.33 -3.50
CA SER A 137 -11.76 14.10 -3.55
C SER A 137 -11.13 14.57 -4.86
N THR A 138 -9.85 14.92 -4.80
CA THR A 138 -9.00 15.14 -5.99
C THR A 138 -8.53 13.83 -6.62
N ILE A 139 -8.60 12.73 -5.86
CA ILE A 139 -8.18 11.39 -6.30
C ILE A 139 -9.26 10.82 -7.23
N PRO A 140 -8.91 10.38 -8.46
CA PRO A 140 -9.91 9.99 -9.46
C PRO A 140 -10.45 8.57 -9.29
N TYR A 141 -10.27 7.92 -8.14
CA TYR A 141 -10.69 6.55 -7.87
C TYR A 141 -11.08 6.38 -6.41
N PHE A 142 -11.75 5.27 -6.09
CA PHE A 142 -12.10 4.89 -4.73
C PHE A 142 -10.95 4.11 -4.07
N THR A 143 -10.91 4.08 -2.75
CA THR A 143 -9.87 3.37 -2.00
C THR A 143 -10.44 2.22 -1.21
N TRP A 144 -9.67 1.14 -1.07
CA TRP A 144 -10.03 0.04 -0.19
C TRP A 144 -10.05 0.49 1.27
N ASP A 145 -9.19 1.44 1.65
CA ASP A 145 -9.24 2.08 2.97
C ASP A 145 -10.60 2.69 3.30
N ALA A 146 -11.27 3.31 2.31
CA ALA A 146 -12.60 3.90 2.52
C ALA A 146 -13.70 2.84 2.63
N LEU A 147 -13.52 1.68 1.98
CA LEU A 147 -14.45 0.55 2.00
C LEU A 147 -14.26 -0.34 3.25
N TYR A 148 -13.03 -0.42 3.75
CA TYR A 148 -12.66 -1.29 4.87
C TYR A 148 -13.55 -1.14 6.12
N PRO A 149 -13.93 0.07 6.58
CA PRO A 149 -14.83 0.23 7.73
C PRO A 149 -16.19 -0.44 7.55
N ILE A 150 -16.65 -0.61 6.30
CA ILE A 150 -17.92 -1.29 6.01
C ILE A 150 -17.85 -2.75 6.41
N VAL A 151 -16.73 -3.43 6.14
CA VAL A 151 -16.51 -4.83 6.55
C VAL A 151 -16.19 -4.90 8.04
N ALA A 152 -15.28 -4.05 8.53
CA ALA A 152 -14.74 -4.14 9.88
C ALA A 152 -15.79 -3.85 10.98
N ALA A 153 -16.88 -3.14 10.64
CA ALA A 153 -17.97 -2.85 11.55
C ALA A 153 -18.86 -4.07 11.86
N HIS A 154 -18.79 -5.15 11.07
CA HIS A 154 -19.62 -6.34 11.27
C HIS A 154 -19.01 -7.28 12.30
N GLU A 155 -19.76 -7.61 13.34
CA GLU A 155 -19.29 -8.47 14.45
C GLU A 155 -19.22 -9.97 14.09
N THR A 156 -19.65 -10.37 12.89
CA THR A 156 -19.65 -11.78 12.50
C THR A 156 -18.21 -12.28 12.33
N ARG A 157 -17.98 -13.54 12.73
CA ARG A 157 -16.66 -14.18 12.59
C ARG A 157 -16.11 -14.06 11.16
N LEU A 158 -16.95 -14.30 10.16
CA LEU A 158 -16.56 -14.27 8.76
C LEU A 158 -16.10 -12.86 8.33
N ALA A 159 -16.86 -11.82 8.68
CA ALA A 159 -16.48 -10.45 8.35
C ALA A 159 -15.20 -10.02 9.09
N GLN A 160 -15.02 -10.45 10.35
CA GLN A 160 -13.79 -10.18 11.11
C GLN A 160 -12.56 -10.88 10.52
N GLU A 161 -12.69 -12.13 10.08
CA GLU A 161 -11.63 -12.85 9.36
C GLU A 161 -11.29 -12.16 8.02
N PHE A 162 -12.30 -11.70 7.27
CA PHE A 162 -12.07 -10.96 6.02
C PHE A 162 -11.44 -9.59 6.27
N ALA A 163 -11.86 -8.85 7.30
CA ALA A 163 -11.24 -7.59 7.69
C ALA A 163 -9.77 -7.78 8.13
N ALA A 164 -9.44 -8.91 8.77
CA ALA A 164 -8.05 -9.26 9.06
C ALA A 164 -7.27 -9.56 7.77
N TYR A 165 -7.88 -10.25 6.81
CA TYR A 165 -7.28 -10.51 5.50
C TYR A 165 -7.04 -9.22 4.70
N MET A 166 -8.04 -8.34 4.60
CA MET A 166 -7.93 -6.99 4.04
C MET A 166 -6.76 -6.22 4.66
N ARG A 167 -6.63 -6.24 5.99
CA ARG A 167 -5.51 -5.56 6.67
C ARG A 167 -4.14 -6.10 6.25
N LYS A 168 -4.00 -7.41 6.03
CA LYS A 168 -2.75 -8.03 5.52
C LYS A 168 -2.42 -7.62 4.09
N LEU A 169 -3.44 -7.26 3.30
CA LEU A 169 -3.30 -6.72 1.94
C LEU A 169 -3.20 -5.19 1.94
N ASP A 170 -2.84 -4.57 3.06
CA ASP A 170 -2.76 -3.13 3.21
C ASP A 170 -4.08 -2.39 2.88
N MET A 171 -5.24 -2.99 3.12
CA MET A 171 -6.53 -2.34 2.84
C MET A 171 -7.13 -1.57 3.99
N ALA A 172 -6.53 -1.66 5.18
CA ALA A 172 -7.00 -0.91 6.33
C ALA A 172 -6.51 0.56 6.26
N PRO A 173 -7.33 1.53 6.69
CA PRO A 173 -6.90 2.91 6.81
C PRO A 173 -5.59 3.03 7.60
N PRO A 174 -4.59 3.75 7.08
CA PRO A 174 -3.33 3.92 7.78
C PRO A 174 -3.54 4.76 9.04
N LEU A 175 -2.87 4.41 10.13
CA LEU A 175 -2.94 5.17 11.39
C LEU A 175 -2.02 6.39 11.33
N LEU A 176 -2.43 7.38 10.54
CA LEU A 176 -1.69 8.61 10.30
C LEU A 176 -2.45 9.84 10.80
N PRO A 177 -1.73 10.93 11.16
CA PRO A 177 -2.36 12.23 11.37
C PRO A 177 -3.14 12.64 10.11
N LYS A 178 -4.25 13.35 10.30
CA LYS A 178 -5.17 13.72 9.21
C LYS A 178 -4.49 14.34 7.98
N THR A 179 -3.48 15.19 8.19
CA THR A 179 -2.69 15.80 7.11
C THR A 179 -2.03 14.78 6.16
N TRP A 180 -1.82 13.56 6.62
CA TRP A 180 -1.13 12.49 5.91
C TRP A 180 -2.04 11.29 5.61
N GLU A 181 -3.35 11.40 5.81
CA GLU A 181 -4.30 10.27 5.64
C GLU A 181 -4.30 9.70 4.22
N HIS A 182 -3.90 10.50 3.22
CA HIS A 182 -3.82 10.12 1.81
C HIS A 182 -2.38 9.88 1.31
N LEU A 183 -1.41 9.67 2.20
CA LEU A 183 0.02 9.55 1.85
C LEU A 183 0.32 8.56 0.71
N PHE A 184 -0.44 7.46 0.61
CA PHE A 184 -0.18 6.38 -0.35
C PHE A 184 -0.95 6.49 -1.67
N VAL A 185 -1.98 7.34 -1.70
CA VAL A 185 -2.93 7.45 -2.82
C VAL A 185 -2.92 8.83 -3.47
N ASP A 186 -2.41 9.85 -2.80
CA ASP A 186 -2.29 11.21 -3.32
C ASP A 186 -0.83 11.60 -3.59
N GLY A 187 -0.52 11.90 -4.84
CA GLY A 187 0.83 12.28 -5.28
C GLY A 187 1.32 13.59 -4.67
N ASP A 188 0.41 14.54 -4.39
CA ASP A 188 0.77 15.81 -3.76
C ASP A 188 1.15 15.58 -2.28
N THR A 189 0.38 14.77 -1.56
CA THR A 189 0.72 14.35 -0.19
C THR A 189 2.04 13.57 -0.14
N ALA A 190 2.29 12.65 -1.08
CA ALA A 190 3.56 11.93 -1.18
C ALA A 190 4.74 12.87 -1.47
N SER A 191 4.55 13.86 -2.35
CA SER A 191 5.57 14.88 -2.63
C SER A 191 5.86 15.76 -1.40
N ALA A 192 4.83 16.16 -0.66
CA ALA A 192 4.99 16.92 0.58
C ALA A 192 5.77 16.12 1.64
N PHE A 193 5.52 14.81 1.74
CA PHE A 193 6.30 13.93 2.62
C PHE A 193 7.77 13.86 2.18
N TYR A 194 8.01 13.68 0.89
CA TYR A 194 9.38 13.68 0.34
C TYR A 194 10.14 14.97 0.68
N ASP A 195 9.45 16.10 0.72
CA ASP A 195 10.04 17.38 1.09
C ASP A 195 10.42 17.50 2.58
N LEU A 196 9.77 16.74 3.46
CA LEU A 196 10.21 16.62 4.87
C LEU A 196 11.59 15.96 4.98
N THR A 197 11.99 15.15 4.01
CA THR A 197 13.29 14.46 4.04
C THR A 197 14.46 15.32 3.53
N ASN A 198 14.21 16.57 3.09
CA ASN A 198 15.21 17.42 2.44
C ASN A 198 16.49 17.60 3.27
N GLU A 199 16.37 17.82 4.59
CA GLU A 199 17.52 18.02 5.48
C GLU A 199 18.35 16.74 5.64
N LEU A 200 17.68 15.59 5.83
CA LEU A 200 18.33 14.28 5.88
C LEU A 200 19.06 13.95 4.57
N ARG A 201 18.43 14.23 3.44
CA ARG A 201 19.08 14.10 2.12
C ARG A 201 20.26 15.06 1.99
N GLY A 202 20.15 16.28 2.50
CA GLY A 202 21.23 17.26 2.57
C GLY A 202 22.43 16.76 3.37
N TYR A 203 22.19 16.13 4.51
CA TYR A 203 23.23 15.50 5.33
C TYR A 203 24.05 14.46 4.55
N PHE A 204 23.38 13.55 3.83
CA PHE A 204 24.08 12.53 3.04
C PHE A 204 24.81 13.12 1.82
N LYS A 205 24.23 14.12 1.16
CA LYS A 205 24.95 14.86 0.09
C LYS A 205 26.22 15.54 0.62
N GLY A 206 26.19 16.09 1.83
CA GLY A 206 27.36 16.65 2.50
C GLY A 206 28.48 15.61 2.78
N LYS A 207 28.12 14.33 2.82
CA LYS A 207 29.06 13.19 2.88
C LYS A 207 29.48 12.68 1.50
N GLN A 208 29.22 13.44 0.44
CA GLN A 208 29.50 13.07 -0.96
C GLN A 208 28.72 11.85 -1.47
N ALA A 209 27.70 11.40 -0.73
CA ALA A 209 26.83 10.32 -1.17
C ALA A 209 25.90 10.79 -2.30
N ARG A 210 25.55 9.89 -3.22
CA ARG A 210 24.58 10.18 -4.28
C ARG A 210 23.17 9.91 -3.75
N VAL A 211 22.32 10.93 -3.74
CA VAL A 211 20.95 10.81 -3.26
C VAL A 211 19.97 10.90 -4.41
N GLN A 212 19.13 9.87 -4.57
CA GLN A 212 18.13 9.75 -5.64
C GLN A 212 16.74 9.55 -5.04
N LYS A 213 15.75 10.27 -5.57
CA LYS A 213 14.34 10.14 -5.22
C LYS A 213 13.76 8.81 -5.68
N ASP A 214 12.87 8.22 -4.90
CA ASP A 214 12.00 7.12 -5.37
C ASP A 214 10.89 7.64 -6.31
N PRO A 215 10.50 6.91 -7.39
CA PRO A 215 9.44 7.36 -8.29
C PRO A 215 8.12 7.71 -7.59
N GLY A 216 7.76 6.99 -6.51
CA GLY A 216 6.54 7.22 -5.74
C GLY A 216 6.64 8.33 -4.70
N PHE A 217 7.79 9.00 -4.57
CA PHE A 217 8.06 10.03 -3.55
C PHE A 217 7.95 9.56 -2.08
N LEU A 218 7.69 8.27 -1.85
CA LEU A 218 7.62 7.67 -0.52
C LEU A 218 9.00 7.30 0.05
N GLY A 219 10.09 7.72 -0.60
CA GLY A 219 11.44 7.38 -0.16
C GLY A 219 12.56 8.00 -1.00
N PHE A 220 13.79 7.62 -0.65
CA PHE A 220 15.00 7.96 -1.39
C PHE A 220 16.13 6.97 -1.15
N GLN A 221 16.95 6.81 -2.18
CA GLN A 221 18.17 6.02 -2.19
C GLN A 221 19.37 6.91 -1.87
N VAL A 222 20.27 6.42 -1.02
CA VAL A 222 21.57 7.01 -0.72
C VAL A 222 22.65 6.00 -1.15
N ARG A 223 23.31 6.26 -2.27
CA ARG A 223 24.35 5.38 -2.80
C ARG A 223 25.72 5.83 -2.31
N TYR A 224 26.52 4.85 -1.90
CA TYR A 224 27.87 5.02 -1.35
C TYR A 224 27.91 6.03 -0.19
N PRO A 225 27.13 5.85 0.88
CA PRO A 225 27.20 6.73 2.04
C PRO A 225 28.54 6.62 2.79
N ASN A 226 29.31 5.55 2.56
CA ASN A 226 30.70 5.35 2.96
C ASN A 226 31.35 4.25 2.07
N ASP A 227 32.56 3.81 2.43
CA ASP A 227 33.37 2.88 1.62
C ASP A 227 32.82 1.45 1.54
N TRP A 228 32.00 1.00 2.50
CA TRP A 228 31.53 -0.39 2.57
C TRP A 228 30.02 -0.54 2.32
N MET A 229 29.24 0.51 2.59
CA MET A 229 27.81 0.54 2.31
C MET A 229 27.58 0.90 0.84
N HIS A 230 26.93 0.02 0.08
CA HIS A 230 26.64 0.31 -1.31
C HIS A 230 25.42 1.23 -1.46
N LEU A 231 24.34 0.92 -0.74
CA LEU A 231 23.08 1.64 -0.83
C LEU A 231 22.35 1.59 0.52
N LEU A 232 21.92 2.75 1.02
CA LEU A 232 20.88 2.86 2.02
C LEU A 232 19.59 3.33 1.34
N TYR A 233 18.49 2.62 1.55
CA TYR A 233 17.20 3.00 1.03
C TYR A 233 16.26 3.35 2.18
N PHE A 234 15.87 4.62 2.26
CA PHE A 234 14.88 5.12 3.20
C PHE A 234 13.54 5.14 2.47
N CYS A 235 12.54 4.41 2.95
CA CYS A 235 11.21 4.38 2.34
C CYS A 235 10.10 4.21 3.37
N VAL A 236 8.89 4.60 2.98
CA VAL A 236 7.68 4.37 3.76
C VAL A 236 6.93 3.17 3.19
N GLU A 237 6.50 2.29 4.09
CA GLU A 237 5.74 1.08 3.76
C GLU A 237 4.44 1.06 4.55
N ARG A 238 3.37 0.53 3.93
CA ARG A 238 2.04 0.47 4.56
C ARG A 238 1.98 -0.60 5.63
N SER A 239 2.56 -1.76 5.34
CA SER A 239 2.75 -2.88 6.25
C SER A 239 4.22 -3.21 6.46
N ALA A 240 4.46 -4.03 7.48
CA ALA A 240 5.72 -4.73 7.70
C ALA A 240 5.56 -6.20 7.31
N ASP A 241 6.64 -6.86 6.88
CA ASP A 241 6.64 -8.31 6.74
C ASP A 241 6.28 -8.98 8.07
N SER A 242 5.42 -10.01 8.01
CA SER A 242 4.98 -10.79 9.17
C SER A 242 6.12 -11.27 10.08
N ALA A 243 7.32 -11.47 9.53
CA ALA A 243 8.51 -11.82 10.27
C ALA A 243 8.81 -10.81 11.38
N TYR A 244 8.53 -9.51 11.20
CA TYR A 244 8.80 -8.48 12.19
C TYR A 244 7.90 -8.56 13.43
N GLY A 245 6.77 -9.28 13.38
CA GLY A 245 5.81 -9.33 14.49
C GLY A 245 5.26 -7.95 14.85
N LEU A 246 5.25 -7.03 13.89
CA LEU A 246 4.70 -5.70 14.02
C LEU A 246 3.27 -5.73 13.49
N GLU A 247 2.33 -5.26 14.30
CA GLU A 247 0.93 -5.12 13.94
C GLU A 247 0.59 -3.64 13.78
N GLY A 248 -0.19 -3.31 12.76
CA GLY A 248 -0.46 -1.92 12.39
C GLY A 248 0.58 -1.38 11.43
N GLY A 249 0.51 -0.09 11.13
CA GLY A 249 1.30 0.60 10.11
C GLY A 249 0.72 2.00 9.87
N PRO A 250 1.42 2.87 9.13
CA PRO A 250 2.59 2.60 8.29
C PRO A 250 3.96 2.76 8.99
N TYR A 251 5.02 2.31 8.32
CA TYR A 251 6.40 2.28 8.82
C TYR A 251 7.36 3.09 7.96
N LEU A 252 8.37 3.70 8.60
CA LEU A 252 9.62 4.11 7.99
C LEU A 252 10.57 2.90 7.99
N SER A 253 10.90 2.42 6.79
CA SER A 253 11.88 1.37 6.53
C SER A 253 13.21 1.96 6.09
N ILE A 254 14.31 1.41 6.63
CA ILE A 254 15.67 1.71 6.20
C ILE A 254 16.37 0.39 5.87
N ARG A 255 16.69 0.22 4.59
CA ARG A 255 17.32 -0.97 4.03
C ARG A 255 18.77 -0.71 3.66
N LEU A 256 19.68 -1.51 4.21
CA LEU A 256 21.09 -1.51 3.88
C LEU A 256 21.41 -2.61 2.86
N TRP A 257 21.80 -2.19 1.66
CA TRP A 257 22.30 -3.06 0.61
C TRP A 257 23.82 -2.98 0.53
N LEU A 258 24.45 -4.15 0.50
CA LEU A 258 25.90 -4.31 0.45
C LEU A 258 26.30 -5.06 -0.80
N LYS A 259 27.54 -4.85 -1.28
CA LYS A 259 28.13 -5.78 -2.23
C LYS A 259 28.27 -7.15 -1.57
N ASN A 260 28.07 -8.22 -2.32
CA ASN A 260 28.22 -9.58 -1.79
C ASN A 260 29.63 -9.83 -1.20
N SER A 261 30.67 -9.15 -1.72
CA SER A 261 32.04 -9.21 -1.17
C SER A 261 32.16 -8.64 0.25
N GLU A 262 31.24 -7.76 0.66
CA GLU A 262 31.22 -7.10 1.98
C GLU A 262 30.27 -7.80 2.96
N ARG A 263 29.59 -8.89 2.56
CA ARG A 263 28.61 -9.62 3.40
C ARG A 263 29.19 -10.01 4.77
N GLN A 264 30.46 -10.40 4.81
CA GLN A 264 31.16 -10.81 6.04
C GLN A 264 31.15 -9.74 7.15
N ARG A 265 31.02 -8.45 6.80
CA ARG A 265 30.97 -7.35 7.78
C ARG A 265 29.76 -7.40 8.70
N ILE A 266 28.68 -8.05 8.27
CA ILE A 266 27.41 -8.09 9.00
C ILE A 266 26.98 -9.52 9.35
N ASP A 267 27.77 -10.53 9.00
CA ASP A 267 27.44 -11.93 9.25
C ASP A 267 27.25 -12.23 10.75
N HIS A 268 27.97 -11.52 11.63
CA HIS A 268 27.81 -11.65 13.08
C HIS A 268 26.46 -11.12 13.60
N LEU A 269 25.71 -10.37 12.80
CA LEU A 269 24.36 -9.89 13.10
C LEU A 269 23.26 -10.82 12.57
N SER A 270 23.60 -11.85 11.80
CA SER A 270 22.64 -12.72 11.09
C SER A 270 21.56 -13.37 11.98
N HIS A 271 21.82 -13.51 13.28
CA HIS A 271 20.87 -14.06 14.27
C HIS A 271 20.25 -13.00 15.21
N ARG A 272 20.62 -11.72 15.05
CA ARG A 272 20.16 -10.64 15.91
C ARG A 272 18.92 -9.98 15.32
N VAL A 273 17.81 -10.09 16.05
CA VAL A 273 16.73 -9.11 15.96
C VAL A 273 17.10 -7.97 16.90
N ILE A 274 17.21 -6.77 16.37
CA ILE A 274 17.38 -5.56 17.18
C ILE A 274 15.98 -5.04 17.47
N ASP A 275 15.66 -4.88 18.75
CA ASP A 275 14.42 -4.26 19.21
C ASP A 275 14.81 -3.23 20.27
N GLU A 276 14.99 -1.99 19.82
CA GLU A 276 15.52 -0.89 20.62
C GLU A 276 14.58 0.30 20.58
N VAL A 277 14.69 1.19 21.58
CA VAL A 277 14.01 2.48 21.57
C VAL A 277 15.01 3.56 21.20
N ILE A 278 14.81 4.20 20.04
CA ILE A 278 15.64 5.30 19.54
C ILE A 278 14.77 6.54 19.51
N GLN A 279 15.18 7.61 20.22
CA GLN A 279 14.39 8.85 20.32
C GLN A 279 12.92 8.65 20.76
N GLY A 280 12.66 7.63 21.58
CA GLY A 280 11.31 7.32 22.08
C GLY A 280 10.44 6.53 21.10
N VAL A 281 10.97 6.10 19.95
CA VAL A 281 10.28 5.21 19.02
C VAL A 281 10.91 3.82 19.01
N ARG A 282 10.06 2.79 18.93
CA ARG A 282 10.52 1.41 18.83
C ARG A 282 11.05 1.14 17.42
N VAL A 283 12.27 0.63 17.35
CA VAL A 283 12.96 0.26 16.12
C VAL A 283 13.18 -1.24 16.14
N VAL A 284 12.60 -1.93 15.17
CA VAL A 284 12.82 -3.37 14.99
C VAL A 284 13.66 -3.59 13.74
N GLY A 285 14.78 -4.30 13.85
CA GLY A 285 15.65 -4.57 12.71
C GLY A 285 16.13 -6.01 12.63
N LYS A 286 16.42 -6.42 11.40
CA LYS A 286 16.72 -7.80 11.02
C LYS A 286 17.77 -7.86 9.90
N CYS A 287 18.53 -8.95 9.88
CA CYS A 287 19.44 -9.29 8.79
C CYS A 287 18.76 -10.20 7.76
N TYR A 288 19.10 -10.00 6.48
CA TYR A 288 18.57 -10.78 5.36
C TYR A 288 19.68 -11.29 4.44
N PRO A 289 20.66 -12.04 4.97
CA PRO A 289 21.94 -12.25 4.30
C PRO A 289 21.81 -13.05 2.98
N ASP A 290 20.67 -13.71 2.74
CA ASP A 290 20.40 -14.50 1.54
C ASP A 290 19.44 -13.80 0.55
N VAL A 291 18.99 -12.58 0.84
CA VAL A 291 18.13 -11.80 -0.06
C VAL A 291 19.00 -11.00 -1.03
N VAL A 292 19.01 -11.43 -2.29
CA VAL A 292 19.74 -10.77 -3.38
C VAL A 292 18.83 -9.76 -4.10
N ALA A 293 19.35 -8.58 -4.43
CA ALA A 293 18.56 -7.57 -5.13
C ALA A 293 18.17 -8.06 -6.53
N ARG A 294 16.88 -7.95 -6.87
CA ARG A 294 16.38 -8.40 -8.19
C ARG A 294 16.96 -7.60 -9.35
N TRP A 295 17.27 -6.32 -9.13
CA TRP A 295 17.81 -5.39 -10.12
C TRP A 295 19.34 -5.38 -10.21
N ASP A 296 20.05 -5.95 -9.22
CA ASP A 296 21.51 -6.04 -9.21
C ASP A 296 21.96 -7.25 -8.38
N LYS A 297 22.35 -8.33 -9.07
CA LYS A 297 22.76 -9.59 -8.44
C LYS A 297 24.06 -9.48 -7.61
N THR A 298 24.77 -8.36 -7.70
CA THR A 298 25.97 -8.12 -6.87
C THR A 298 25.63 -7.61 -5.48
N LEU A 299 24.36 -7.23 -5.24
CA LEU A 299 23.90 -6.66 -3.99
C LEU A 299 23.07 -7.65 -3.17
N VAL A 300 23.32 -7.65 -1.86
CA VAL A 300 22.56 -8.40 -0.86
C VAL A 300 21.94 -7.43 0.15
N LEU A 301 20.72 -7.73 0.60
CA LEU A 301 20.07 -6.98 1.67
C LEU A 301 20.73 -7.37 2.99
N GLY A 302 21.64 -6.54 3.46
CA GLY A 302 22.38 -6.83 4.66
C GLY A 302 21.53 -6.70 5.91
N TYR A 303 20.78 -5.60 5.99
CA TYR A 303 20.02 -5.25 7.17
C TYR A 303 18.81 -4.39 6.78
N GLU A 304 17.71 -4.56 7.50
CA GLU A 304 16.53 -3.72 7.37
C GLU A 304 15.97 -3.42 8.75
N CYS A 305 15.73 -2.14 9.03
CA CYS A 305 15.00 -1.71 10.22
C CYS A 305 13.71 -0.97 9.89
N LEU A 306 12.69 -1.24 10.69
CA LEU A 306 11.37 -0.67 10.61
C LEU A 306 11.06 0.12 11.89
N THR A 307 10.31 1.21 11.73
CA THR A 307 9.85 2.06 12.83
C THR A 307 8.53 2.67 12.43
N GLU A 308 7.57 2.77 13.36
CA GLU A 308 6.29 3.41 13.08
C GLU A 308 6.50 4.84 12.54
N LEU A 309 5.76 5.21 11.50
CA LEU A 309 5.96 6.50 10.84
C LEU A 309 5.31 7.66 11.61
N SER A 310 4.15 7.41 12.23
CA SER A 310 3.32 8.45 12.85
C SER A 310 4.08 9.38 13.82
N PRO A 311 4.99 8.89 14.69
CA PRO A 311 5.79 9.74 15.58
C PRO A 311 6.71 10.76 14.89
N PHE A 312 6.99 10.59 13.59
CA PHE A 312 7.80 11.52 12.79
C PHE A 312 6.97 12.60 12.09
N LEU A 313 5.64 12.43 12.03
CA LEU A 313 4.74 13.29 11.27
C LEU A 313 4.04 14.29 12.19
N MET A 314 4.81 15.25 12.68
CA MET A 314 4.34 16.31 13.58
C MET A 314 3.50 17.34 12.82
N PRO A 315 2.56 18.05 13.51
CA PRO A 315 1.83 19.17 12.92
C PRO A 315 2.73 20.28 12.38
N ASP A 316 3.89 20.50 13.03
CA ASP A 316 4.93 21.40 12.55
C ASP A 316 5.90 20.65 11.62
N ALA A 317 5.91 21.03 10.34
CA ALA A 317 6.78 20.47 9.33
C ALA A 317 8.28 20.66 9.64
N ALA A 318 8.68 21.73 10.33
CA ALA A 318 10.07 21.94 10.72
C ALA A 318 10.51 20.91 11.77
N LEU A 319 9.65 20.60 12.74
CA LEU A 319 9.91 19.58 13.74
C LEU A 319 9.97 18.17 13.12
N SER A 320 9.09 17.88 12.16
CA SER A 320 9.13 16.61 11.39
C SER A 320 10.45 16.45 10.64
N ARG A 321 10.93 17.51 9.96
CA ARG A 321 12.24 17.52 9.27
C ARG A 321 13.39 17.22 10.24
N LEU A 322 13.42 17.93 11.37
CA LEU A 322 14.45 17.76 12.38
C LEU A 322 14.46 16.33 12.95
N ARG A 323 13.29 15.79 13.30
CA ARG A 323 13.17 14.41 13.82
C ARG A 323 13.65 13.37 12.80
N LEU A 324 13.22 13.48 11.54
CA LEU A 324 13.68 12.59 10.48
C LEU A 324 15.20 12.69 10.27
N LEU A 325 15.76 13.91 10.31
CA LEU A 325 17.20 14.13 10.22
C LEU A 325 17.96 13.46 11.37
N GLU A 326 17.55 13.71 12.61
CA GLU A 326 18.22 13.14 13.79
C GLU A 326 18.14 11.62 13.82
N TYR A 327 16.94 11.08 13.55
CA TYR A 327 16.73 9.63 13.47
C TYR A 327 17.60 8.99 12.39
N GLY A 328 17.60 9.54 11.18
CA GLY A 328 18.42 9.03 10.08
C GLY A 328 19.93 9.09 10.39
N LYS A 329 20.40 10.12 11.10
CA LYS A 329 21.79 10.21 11.58
C LYS A 329 22.11 9.13 12.61
N ILE A 330 21.22 8.89 13.57
CA ILE A 330 21.41 7.86 14.60
C ILE A 330 21.48 6.47 13.95
N ILE A 331 20.52 6.13 13.09
CA ILE A 331 20.52 4.83 12.40
C ILE A 331 21.79 4.67 11.55
N PHE A 332 22.20 5.71 10.81
CA PHE A 332 23.44 5.65 10.05
C PHE A 332 24.67 5.40 10.93
N THR A 333 24.77 6.07 12.09
CA THR A 333 25.85 5.82 13.05
C THR A 333 25.80 4.38 13.58
N ARG A 334 24.63 3.87 13.98
CA ARG A 334 24.45 2.49 14.45
C ARG A 334 24.89 1.47 13.40
N LEU A 335 24.50 1.67 12.14
CA LEU A 335 24.91 0.78 11.06
C LEU A 335 26.43 0.78 10.85
N ASN A 336 27.12 1.89 11.12
CA ASN A 336 28.59 1.93 11.10
C ASN A 336 29.21 1.21 12.31
N GLU A 337 28.61 1.33 13.49
CA GLU A 337 29.03 0.60 14.70
C GLU A 337 28.95 -0.91 14.48
N PHE A 338 27.97 -1.39 13.72
CA PHE A 338 27.87 -2.81 13.39
C PHE A 338 28.99 -3.33 12.50
N ALA A 339 29.62 -2.51 11.68
CA ALA A 339 30.68 -2.95 10.77
C ALA A 339 32.10 -2.76 11.33
N SER A 340 32.21 -2.23 12.56
CA SER A 340 33.46 -2.00 13.29
C SER A 340 33.69 -3.11 14.29
#